data_AF-A8PBJ9-F1
#
_entry.id   AF-A8PBJ9-F1
#
_cell.length_a   1.000
_cell.length_b   1.000
_cell.length_c   1.000
_cell.angle_alpha   90.00
_cell.angle_beta   90.00
_cell.angle_gamma   90.00
#
_symmetry.space_group_name_H-M   'P 1'
#
loop_
_entity.id
_entity.type
_entity.pdbx_description
1 polymer ?
#
loop_
_entity_poly.entity_id
_entity_poly.type
_entity_poly.pdbx_seq_one_letter_code
_entity_poly.pdbx_strand_id
1 'polypeptide(L)' 'MSDSIRKGSELSKSRTLELLKEASELDLTSPSQTLSRGELQHQYEIKLRIVKEKIAHLEYYAGLLETANQKLAG' A
#
# COMPACT_ATOMS: atom_id res chain seq x y z
N MET A 1 -9.80 -25.67 -9.13
CA MET A 1 -9.17 -24.43 -9.65
C MET A 1 -9.84 -23.19 -9.06
N SER A 2 -11.17 -23.08 -9.11
CA SER A 2 -11.95 -21.98 -8.52
C SER A 2 -11.65 -21.73 -7.01
N ASP A 3 -11.58 -22.78 -6.19
CA ASP A 3 -11.25 -22.62 -4.75
C ASP A 3 -9.87 -22.02 -4.47
N SER A 4 -8.89 -22.31 -5.33
CA SER A 4 -7.53 -21.74 -5.19
C SER A 4 -7.54 -20.25 -5.54
N ILE A 5 -8.24 -19.88 -6.62
CA ILE A 5 -8.42 -18.48 -7.04
C ILE A 5 -9.17 -17.70 -5.96
N ARG A 6 -10.23 -18.28 -5.38
CA ARG A 6 -11.00 -17.68 -4.30
C ARG A 6 -10.14 -17.45 -3.05
N LYS A 7 -9.35 -18.45 -2.62
CA LYS A 7 -8.41 -18.29 -1.50
C LYS A 7 -7.36 -17.20 -1.75
N GLY A 8 -6.81 -17.15 -2.97
CA GLY A 8 -5.88 -16.10 -3.36
C GLY A 8 -6.52 -14.70 -3.34
N SER A 9 -7.75 -14.57 -3.83
CA SER A 9 -8.51 -13.31 -3.80
C SER A 9 -8.77 -12.84 -2.37
N GLU A 10 -9.22 -13.71 -1.47
CA GLU A 10 -9.44 -13.36 -0.06
C GLU A 10 -8.14 -12.91 0.63
N LEU A 11 -7.01 -13.57 0.32
CA LEU A 11 -5.71 -13.14 0.84
C LEU A 11 -5.31 -11.76 0.32
N SER A 12 -5.47 -11.49 -0.99
CA SER A 12 -5.20 -10.16 -1.56
C SER A 12 -6.11 -9.09 -0.96
N LYS A 13 -7.41 -9.37 -0.74
CA LYS A 13 -8.32 -8.43 -0.06
C LYS A 13 -7.85 -8.11 1.36
N SER A 14 -7.49 -9.14 2.13
CA SER A 14 -6.97 -8.95 3.49
C SER A 14 -5.72 -8.07 3.49
N ARG A 15 -4.79 -8.31 2.57
CA ARG A 15 -3.56 -7.50 2.42
C ARG A 15 -3.85 -6.06 2.01
N THR A 16 -4.79 -5.84 1.10
CA THR A 16 -5.23 -4.48 0.74
C THR A 16 -5.81 -3.73 1.94
N LEU A 17 -6.64 -4.39 2.77
CA LEU A 17 -7.20 -3.77 3.98
C LEU A 17 -6.12 -3.44 5.03
N GLU A 18 -5.15 -4.32 5.24
CA GLU A 18 -4.00 -4.03 6.10
C GLU A 18 -3.21 -2.82 5.61
N LEU A 19 -2.89 -2.77 4.31
CA LEU A 19 -2.17 -1.64 3.71
C LEU A 19 -2.93 -0.32 3.84
N LEU A 20 -4.26 -0.34 3.67
CA LEU A 20 -5.10 0.84 3.85
C LEU A 20 -5.07 1.32 5.31
N LYS A 21 -5.12 0.40 6.28
CA LYS A 21 -4.99 0.74 7.70
C LYS A 21 -3.62 1.36 7.98
N GLU A 22 -2.54 0.73 7.55
CA GLU A 22 -1.19 1.27 7.75
C GLU A 22 -0.98 2.62 7.05
N ALA A 23 -1.60 2.84 5.88
CA ALA A 23 -1.55 4.12 5.19
C ALA A 23 -2.32 5.20 5.97
N SER A 24 -3.44 4.85 6.60
CA SER A 24 -4.22 5.79 7.43
C SER A 24 -3.50 6.20 8.72
N GLU A 25 -2.60 5.36 9.21
CA GLU A 25 -1.78 5.60 10.40
C GLU A 25 -0.46 6.32 10.08
N LEU A 26 -0.17 6.57 8.80
CA LEU A 26 1.05 7.22 8.36
C LEU A 26 1.05 8.69 8.78
N ASP A 27 2.00 9.08 9.62
CA ASP A 27 2.18 10.46 10.01
C ASP A 27 2.77 11.30 8.86
N LEU A 28 1.88 11.97 8.13
CA LEU A 28 2.20 12.92 7.07
C LEU A 28 2.24 14.37 7.55
N THR A 29 2.24 14.62 8.87
CA THR A 29 2.36 15.98 9.38
C THR A 29 3.67 16.63 8.93
N SER A 30 3.62 17.95 8.75
CA SER A 30 4.78 18.75 8.44
C SER A 30 5.82 18.59 9.55
N PRO A 31 7.10 18.34 9.22
CA PRO A 31 8.14 18.25 10.23
C PRO A 31 8.25 19.57 11.02
N SER A 32 8.74 19.49 12.26
CA SER A 32 8.93 20.67 13.11
C SER A 32 9.80 21.73 12.43
N GLN A 33 9.39 23.00 12.55
CA GLN A 33 10.19 24.15 12.08
C GLN A 33 11.51 24.32 12.84
N THR A 34 11.74 23.56 13.90
CA THR A 34 13.01 23.55 14.65
C THR A 34 14.10 22.71 13.98
N LEU A 35 13.78 21.92 12.95
CA LEU A 35 14.75 21.08 12.25
C LEU A 35 15.58 21.89 11.25
N SER A 36 16.84 21.50 11.08
CA SER A 36 17.70 22.04 10.02
C SER A 36 17.20 21.60 8.64
N ARG A 37 17.63 22.33 7.59
CA ARG A 37 17.26 22.02 6.21
C ARG A 37 17.61 20.57 5.79
N GLY A 38 18.75 20.06 6.24
CA GLY A 38 19.18 18.69 5.94
C GLY A 38 18.28 17.65 6.60
N GLU A 39 17.89 17.88 7.86
CA GLU A 39 16.97 17.00 8.58
C GLU A 39 15.56 17.03 7.96
N LEU A 40 15.08 18.21 7.55
CA LEU A 40 13.81 18.36 6.83
C LEU A 40 13.82 17.58 5.50
N GLN A 41 14.89 17.70 4.73
CA GLN A 41 15.04 16.97 3.47
C GLN A 41 15.06 15.46 3.70
N HIS A 42 15.82 15.00 4.69
CA HIS A 42 15.91 13.58 5.01
C HIS A 42 14.57 13.00 5.45
N GLN A 43 13.83 13.71 6.31
CA GLN A 43 12.47 13.32 6.72
C GLN A 43 11.52 13.23 5.53
N TYR A 44 11.56 14.21 4.62
CA TYR A 44 10.75 14.19 3.41
C TYR A 44 11.08 12.98 2.52
N GLU A 45 12.35 12.70 2.29
CA GLU A 45 12.79 11.56 1.47
C GLU A 45 12.35 10.21 2.06
N ILE A 46 12.42 10.06 3.39
CA ILE A 46 11.91 8.87 4.09
C ILE A 46 10.39 8.73 3.89
N LYS A 47 9.62 9.79 4.20
CA LYS A 47 8.16 9.77 4.06
C LYS A 47 7.75 9.47 2.61
N LEU A 48 8.43 10.09 1.64
CA LEU A 48 8.20 9.84 0.22
C LEU A 48 8.47 8.39 -0.19
N ARG A 49 9.57 7.79 0.31
CA ARG A 49 9.87 6.37 0.05
C ARG A 49 8.79 5.46 0.59
N ILE A 50 8.34 5.68 1.82
CA ILE A 50 7.29 4.87 2.47
C ILE A 50 5.97 4.97 1.68
N VAL A 51 5.57 6.18 1.28
CA VAL A 51 4.36 6.38 0.47
C VAL A 51 4.46 5.64 -0.86
N LYS A 52 5.58 5.75 -1.57
CA LYS A 52 5.80 5.05 -2.86
C LYS A 52 5.73 3.54 -2.72
N GLU A 53 6.33 2.98 -1.67
CA GLU A 53 6.30 1.54 -1.41
C GLU A 53 4.87 1.05 -1.15
N LYS A 54 4.10 1.79 -0.34
CA LYS A 54 2.69 1.47 -0.07
C LYS A 54 1.83 1.52 -1.34
N ILE A 55 2.03 2.52 -2.20
CA ILE A 55 1.35 2.62 -3.50
C ILE A 55 1.66 1.39 -4.36
N ALA A 56 2.94 1.01 -4.49
CA ALA A 56 3.34 -0.14 -5.29
C ALA A 56 2.70 -1.45 -4.78
N HIS A 57 2.61 -1.65 -3.47
CA HIS A 57 1.92 -2.81 -2.90
C HIS A 57 0.41 -2.79 -3.17
N LEU A 58 -0.24 -1.62 -3.07
CA LEU A 58 -1.67 -1.50 -3.38
C LEU A 58 -1.94 -1.81 -4.86
N GLU A 59 -1.14 -1.29 -5.77
CA GLU A 59 -1.24 -1.59 -7.21
C GLU A 59 -1.08 -3.09 -7.49
N TYR A 60 -0.10 -3.74 -6.84
CA TYR A 60 0.12 -5.17 -6.96
C TYR A 60 -1.10 -5.99 -6.53
N TYR A 61 -1.63 -5.76 -5.31
CA TYR A 61 -2.78 -6.52 -4.81
C TYR A 61 -4.06 -6.21 -5.59
N ALA A 62 -4.26 -4.97 -6.04
CA ALA A 62 -5.37 -4.61 -6.92
C ALA A 62 -5.31 -5.41 -8.24
N GLY A 63 -4.14 -5.48 -8.88
CA GLY A 63 -3.96 -6.26 -10.12
C GLY A 63 -4.21 -7.77 -9.93
N LEU A 64 -3.82 -8.33 -8.78
CA LEU A 64 -4.15 -9.72 -8.43
C LEU A 64 -5.67 -9.93 -8.30
N LEU A 65 -6.38 -8.98 -7.69
CA LEU A 65 -7.83 -9.04 -7.54
C LEU A 65 -8.56 -8.91 -8.87
N GLU A 66 -8.12 -7.99 -9.74
CA GLU A 66 -8.65 -7.87 -11.11
C GLU A 66 -8.47 -9.16 -11.91
N THR A 67 -7.27 -9.75 -11.86
CA THR A 67 -6.98 -11.03 -12.51
C THR A 67 -7.86 -12.17 -11.97
N ALA A 68 -8.05 -12.22 -10.65
CA ALA A 68 -8.91 -13.23 -10.02
C ALA A 68 -10.38 -13.06 -10.45
N ASN A 69 -10.88 -11.81 -10.50
CA ASN A 69 -12.24 -11.51 -10.95
C ASN A 69 -12.46 -11.92 -12.41
N GLN A 70 -11.51 -11.63 -13.31
CA GLN A 70 -11.59 -12.06 -14.72
C GLN A 70 -11.68 -13.59 -14.85
N LYS A 71 -10.90 -14.33 -14.05
CA LYS A 71 -10.90 -15.81 -14.06
C LYS A 71 -12.11 -16.46 -13.38
N LEU A 72 -12.85 -15.72 -12.55
CA LEU A 72 -14.07 -16.20 -11.89
C LEU A 72 -15.34 -15.83 -12.68
N ALA A 73 -15.28 -14.78 -13.52
CA ALA A 73 -16.39 -14.32 -14.34
C ALA A 73 -16.47 -15.00 -15.72
N GLY A 74 -15.37 -15.59 -16.19
CA GLY A 74 -15.32 -16.42 -17.41
C GLY A 74 -15.39 -17.91 -17.10
#